data_AF-A0A6B2UTP3-F1
#
_entry.id   AF-A0A6B2UTP3-F1
#
_cell.length_a   1.000
_cell.length_b   1.000
_cell.length_c   1.000
_cell.angle_alpha   90.00
_cell.angle_beta   90.00
_cell.angle_gamma   90.00
#
_symmetry.space_group_name_H-M   'P 1'
#
loop_
_entity.id
_entity.type
_entity.pdbx_description
1 polymer ?
#
loop_
_entity_poly.entity_id
_entity_poly.type
_entity_poly.pdbx_seq_one_letter_code
_entity_poly.pdbx_strand_id
1 'polypeptide(L)'
;MAVAATTLFAVGAGSAVAASWHSLGEMRTTGAQFVKGQYTFYPKFTNHGGFGFKGGLKDLVKGDGNNVYILSKVEGYDWRRFNGKQGKVVQMNKVVYDGAALYVRKAWIRVCRDRGSLRPDNCSPTKYYKGPNQD
;
A
#
# COMPACT_ATOMS: atom_id res chain seq x y z
N MET A 1 7.41 49.95 -35.17
CA MET A 1 8.69 49.72 -34.49
C MET A 1 8.43 49.60 -32.98
N ALA A 2 8.95 48.53 -32.37
CA ALA A 2 9.13 48.29 -30.92
C ALA A 2 7.84 48.16 -30.05
N VAL A 3 7.73 47.33 -29.01
CA VAL A 3 8.73 46.63 -28.16
C VAL A 3 8.18 45.24 -27.78
N ALA A 4 9.03 44.22 -27.87
CA ALA A 4 8.82 42.90 -27.30
C ALA A 4 9.18 42.88 -25.80
N ALA A 5 8.40 42.17 -24.98
CA ALA A 5 8.90 41.39 -23.83
C ALA A 5 7.71 40.78 -23.05
N THR A 6 7.27 39.58 -23.44
CA THR A 6 6.55 38.70 -22.52
C THR A 6 7.59 37.79 -21.89
N THR A 7 8.20 38.25 -20.81
CA THR A 7 9.08 37.41 -19.99
C THR A 7 8.23 36.35 -19.29
N LEU A 8 8.17 35.16 -19.88
CA LEU A 8 7.73 33.95 -19.21
C LEU A 8 8.78 33.57 -18.17
N PHE A 9 8.52 33.89 -16.90
CA PHE A 9 9.25 33.33 -15.78
C PHE A 9 8.93 31.83 -15.67
N ALA A 10 9.68 30.99 -16.39
CA ALA A 10 9.72 29.56 -16.14
C ALA A 10 10.67 29.28 -14.96
N VAL A 11 10.25 29.69 -13.75
CA VAL A 11 10.99 29.41 -12.52
C VAL A 11 10.50 28.07 -11.96
N GLY A 12 11.36 27.06 -12.04
CA GLY A 12 11.28 25.85 -11.22
C GLY A 12 10.21 24.83 -11.63
N ALA A 13 10.39 24.17 -12.77
CA ALA A 13 9.72 22.90 -13.02
C ALA A 13 10.32 21.82 -12.09
N GLY A 14 9.90 21.80 -10.84
CA GLY A 14 10.04 20.61 -10.00
C GLY A 14 9.12 19.54 -10.60
N SER A 15 9.69 18.55 -11.28
CA SER A 15 8.95 17.42 -11.84
C SER A 15 8.17 16.74 -10.71
N ALA A 16 6.87 16.99 -10.62
CA ALA A 16 6.01 16.22 -9.73
C ALA A 16 5.90 14.81 -10.31
N VAL A 17 6.78 13.91 -9.88
CA VAL A 17 6.66 12.47 -10.15
C VAL A 17 5.39 11.98 -9.46
N ALA A 18 4.29 11.94 -10.21
CA ALA A 18 3.05 11.36 -9.73
C ALA A 18 3.29 9.88 -9.43
N ALA A 19 2.93 9.44 -8.22
CA ALA A 19 3.07 8.05 -7.80
C ALA A 19 2.25 7.14 -8.72
N SER A 20 2.92 6.30 -9.53
CA SER A 20 2.26 5.36 -10.44
C SER A 20 1.69 4.19 -9.65
N TRP A 21 0.40 3.92 -9.82
CA TRP A 21 -0.28 2.80 -9.17
C TRP A 21 -0.16 1.54 -10.03
N HIS A 22 0.33 0.46 -9.42
CA HIS A 22 0.51 -0.85 -10.03
C HIS A 22 -0.45 -1.85 -9.42
N SER A 23 -0.84 -2.88 -10.17
CA SER A 23 -1.70 -3.95 -9.64
C SER A 23 -0.94 -4.80 -8.61
N LEU A 24 -1.57 -5.06 -7.45
CA LEU A 24 -1.07 -6.04 -6.47
C LEU A 24 -1.31 -7.48 -6.92
N GLY A 25 -2.01 -7.70 -8.04
CA GLY A 25 -2.54 -8.99 -8.45
C GLY A 25 -3.53 -9.58 -7.45
N GLU A 26 -3.93 -10.83 -7.64
CA GLU A 26 -4.82 -11.50 -6.69
C GLU A 26 -4.09 -11.79 -5.38
N MET A 27 -4.69 -11.38 -4.26
CA MET A 27 -4.26 -11.80 -2.92
C MET A 27 -5.46 -12.41 -2.21
N ARG A 28 -5.40 -13.71 -2.00
CA ARG A 28 -6.51 -14.49 -1.46
C ARG A 28 -6.01 -15.57 -0.52
N THR A 29 -6.84 -15.85 0.47
CA THR A 29 -6.75 -16.99 1.38
C THR A 29 -8.06 -17.78 1.29
N THR A 30 -8.19 -18.87 2.04
CA THR A 30 -9.46 -19.62 2.08
C THR A 30 -10.60 -18.81 2.68
N GLY A 31 -10.33 -17.74 3.45
CA GLY A 31 -11.38 -16.94 4.09
C GLY A 31 -11.24 -15.42 3.97
N ALA A 32 -10.21 -14.91 3.32
CA ALA A 32 -10.05 -13.48 3.07
C ALA A 32 -9.56 -13.22 1.64
N GLN A 33 -9.96 -12.09 1.06
CA GLN A 33 -9.50 -11.67 -0.26
C GLN A 33 -9.29 -10.16 -0.29
N PHE A 34 -8.20 -9.72 -0.92
CA PHE A 34 -8.02 -8.31 -1.28
C PHE A 34 -8.31 -8.11 -2.76
N VAL A 35 -9.44 -7.47 -3.04
CA VAL A 35 -9.96 -7.25 -4.39
C VAL A 35 -9.53 -5.88 -4.92
N LYS A 36 -9.27 -5.81 -6.22
CA LYS A 36 -8.83 -4.59 -6.92
C LYS A 36 -7.63 -3.93 -6.22
N GLY A 37 -6.74 -4.74 -5.68
CA GLY A 37 -5.57 -4.28 -4.96
C GLY A 37 -4.59 -3.56 -5.89
N GLN A 38 -4.14 -2.39 -5.47
CA GLN A 38 -3.08 -1.62 -6.13
C GLN A 38 -2.04 -1.19 -5.10
N TYR A 39 -0.80 -1.01 -5.56
CA TYR A 39 0.29 -0.48 -4.77
C TYR A 39 1.04 0.63 -5.50
N THR A 40 1.76 1.43 -4.74
CA THR A 40 2.71 2.41 -5.27
C THR A 40 3.85 2.63 -4.28
N PHE A 41 4.98 3.11 -4.78
CA PHE A 41 6.06 3.63 -3.95
C PHE A 41 6.07 5.14 -4.13
N TYR A 42 5.87 5.87 -3.04
CA TYR A 42 5.89 7.32 -3.11
C TYR A 42 7.33 7.84 -3.26
N PRO A 43 7.53 8.94 -4.00
CA PRO A 43 8.81 9.59 -4.10
C PRO A 43 9.23 10.19 -2.74
N LYS A 44 10.53 10.48 -2.59
CA LYS A 44 11.09 11.25 -1.47
C LYS A 44 10.20 12.46 -1.18
N PHE A 45 9.98 12.75 0.10
CA PHE A 45 9.18 13.89 0.59
C PHE A 45 7.68 13.87 0.28
N THR A 46 7.16 12.86 -0.42
CA THR A 46 5.72 12.69 -0.66
C THR A 46 5.19 11.51 0.14
N ASN A 47 4.14 11.67 0.95
CA ASN A 47 3.57 10.59 1.79
C ASN A 47 4.65 9.77 2.53
N HIS A 48 5.65 10.46 3.10
CA HIS A 48 6.79 9.88 3.81
C HIS A 48 7.68 8.95 2.96
N GLY A 49 7.67 9.09 1.63
CA GLY A 49 8.39 8.20 0.70
C GLY A 49 8.02 6.72 0.88
N GLY A 50 6.80 6.47 1.40
CA GLY A 50 6.37 5.15 1.85
C GLY A 50 5.84 4.25 0.73
N PHE A 51 5.51 3.03 1.13
CA PHE A 51 4.75 2.08 0.33
C PHE A 51 3.25 2.30 0.53
N GLY A 52 2.58 2.77 -0.53
CA GLY A 52 1.13 2.92 -0.57
C GLY A 52 0.45 1.65 -1.07
N PHE A 53 -0.68 1.28 -0.47
CA PHE A 53 -1.57 0.26 -1.03
C PHE A 53 -3.04 0.65 -0.86
N LYS A 54 -3.86 0.27 -1.85
CA LYS A 54 -5.30 0.50 -1.84
C LYS A 54 -6.08 -0.65 -2.46
N GLY A 55 -7.34 -0.81 -2.09
CA GLY A 55 -8.22 -1.88 -2.58
C GLY A 55 -9.27 -2.28 -1.56
N GLY A 56 -10.11 -3.25 -1.89
CA GLY A 56 -11.15 -3.76 -1.00
C GLY A 56 -10.70 -4.99 -0.24
N LEU A 57 -10.65 -4.95 1.09
CA LEU A 57 -10.49 -6.14 1.91
C LEU A 57 -11.86 -6.79 2.16
N LYS A 58 -12.05 -7.98 1.61
CA LYS A 58 -13.28 -8.74 1.66
C LYS A 58 -13.09 -9.99 2.52
N ASP A 59 -13.98 -10.16 3.48
CA ASP A 59 -14.19 -11.43 4.16
C ASP A 59 -15.00 -12.38 3.27
N LEU A 60 -14.51 -13.61 3.10
CA LEU A 60 -15.14 -14.64 2.27
C LEU A 60 -16.04 -15.59 3.08
N VAL A 61 -15.88 -15.65 4.41
CA VAL A 61 -16.66 -16.58 5.26
C VAL A 61 -17.52 -15.76 6.21
N LYS A 62 -18.73 -15.41 5.75
CA LYS A 62 -19.67 -14.62 6.54
C LYS A 62 -20.12 -15.42 7.78
N GLY A 63 -20.03 -14.80 8.96
CA GLY A 63 -20.69 -15.29 10.17
C GLY A 63 -19.91 -16.31 11.01
N ASP A 64 -18.64 -16.55 10.70
CA ASP A 64 -17.76 -17.46 11.45
C ASP A 64 -17.09 -16.83 12.69
N GLY A 65 -17.59 -15.67 13.14
CA GLY A 65 -17.00 -14.80 14.16
C GLY A 65 -15.59 -14.23 13.89
N ASN A 66 -14.98 -14.47 12.72
CA ASN A 66 -13.57 -14.14 12.49
C ASN A 66 -13.39 -12.84 11.70
N ASN A 67 -12.37 -12.07 12.06
CA ASN A 67 -11.99 -10.87 11.32
C ASN A 67 -10.94 -11.17 10.25
N VAL A 68 -10.86 -10.28 9.26
CA VAL A 68 -9.83 -10.30 8.22
C VAL A 68 -8.95 -9.08 8.34
N TYR A 69 -7.69 -9.19 7.94
CA TYR A 69 -6.73 -8.10 8.04
C TYR A 69 -5.64 -8.21 6.97
N ILE A 70 -4.93 -7.10 6.75
CA ILE A 70 -3.73 -7.05 5.92
C ILE A 70 -2.53 -6.85 6.83
N LEU A 71 -1.46 -7.59 6.59
CA LEU A 71 -0.14 -7.28 7.13
C LEU A 71 0.68 -6.65 6.03
N SER A 72 1.26 -5.50 6.32
CA SER A 72 2.20 -4.83 5.43
C SER A 72 3.38 -4.30 6.22
N LYS A 73 4.58 -4.40 5.64
CA LYS A 73 5.81 -3.84 6.20
C LYS A 73 6.70 -3.29 5.11
N VAL A 74 7.62 -2.44 5.52
CA VAL A 74 8.72 -1.90 4.70
C VAL A 74 10.05 -2.35 5.29
N GLU A 75 11.15 -2.14 4.56
CA GLU A 75 12.47 -2.46 5.09
C GLU A 75 12.76 -1.68 6.38
N GLY A 76 13.51 -2.31 7.29
CA GLY A 76 13.83 -1.74 8.60
C GLY A 76 12.70 -1.77 9.62
N TYR A 77 11.47 -2.19 9.27
CA TYR A 77 10.30 -2.12 10.16
C TYR A 77 9.51 -3.44 10.22
N ASP A 78 8.86 -3.66 11.37
CA ASP A 78 7.99 -4.80 11.61
C ASP A 78 6.64 -4.70 10.90
N TRP A 79 5.94 -5.83 10.88
CA TRP A 79 4.61 -5.97 10.30
C TRP A 79 3.58 -5.06 10.96
N ARG A 80 2.93 -4.21 10.17
CA ARG A 80 1.74 -3.45 10.58
C ARG A 80 0.46 -4.16 10.15
N ARG A 81 -0.49 -4.25 11.07
CA ARG A 81 -1.82 -4.85 10.86
C ARG A 81 -2.86 -3.79 10.52
N PHE A 82 -3.59 -4.00 9.43
CA PHE A 82 -4.71 -3.18 8.99
C PHE A 82 -5.98 -4.03 9.00
N ASN A 83 -6.86 -3.79 9.97
CA ASN A 83 -8.05 -4.59 10.18
C ASN A 83 -9.15 -4.23 9.18
N GLY A 84 -9.80 -5.27 8.64
CA GLY A 84 -11.07 -5.17 7.97
C GLY A 84 -12.23 -5.34 8.94
N LYS A 85 -13.36 -5.77 8.39
CA LYS A 85 -14.58 -6.06 9.15
C LYS A 85 -15.23 -7.31 8.59
N GLN A 86 -15.64 -8.20 9.49
CA GLN A 86 -16.36 -9.41 9.12
C GLN A 86 -17.60 -9.11 8.27
N GLY A 87 -17.83 -9.96 7.26
CA GLY A 87 -19.02 -9.93 6.39
C GLY A 87 -19.13 -8.70 5.49
N LYS A 88 -18.16 -7.78 5.51
CA LYS A 88 -18.15 -6.55 4.72
C LYS A 88 -16.89 -6.46 3.86
N VAL A 89 -16.97 -5.63 2.81
CA VAL A 89 -15.80 -5.18 2.06
C VAL A 89 -15.36 -3.85 2.66
N VAL A 90 -14.17 -3.81 3.23
CA VAL A 90 -13.57 -2.59 3.77
C VAL A 90 -12.61 -2.02 2.73
N GLN A 91 -12.91 -0.82 2.22
CA GLN A 91 -11.99 -0.10 1.34
C GLN A 91 -10.79 0.38 2.15
N MET A 92 -9.60 0.00 1.70
CA MET A 92 -8.34 0.40 2.29
C MET A 92 -7.63 1.36 1.34
N ASN A 93 -7.05 2.41 1.93
CA ASN A 93 -6.06 3.27 1.31
C ASN A 93 -5.08 3.64 2.42
N LYS A 94 -3.89 3.03 2.41
CA LYS A 94 -2.93 3.09 3.52
C LYS A 94 -1.52 3.29 2.98
N VAL A 95 -0.69 3.91 3.80
CA VAL A 95 0.73 4.11 3.55
C VAL A 95 1.51 3.49 4.70
N VAL A 96 2.52 2.69 4.36
CA VAL A 96 3.47 2.10 5.30
C VAL A 96 4.84 2.70 5.00
N TYR A 97 5.47 3.27 6.01
CA TYR A 97 6.73 3.99 5.85
C TYR A 97 7.65 3.73 7.04
N ASP A 98 8.93 4.01 6.81
CA ASP A 98 9.98 4.10 7.81
C ASP A 98 10.08 5.56 8.25
N GLY A 99 9.94 5.84 9.55
CA GLY A 99 9.97 7.21 10.07
C GLY A 99 11.36 7.88 10.03
N ALA A 100 12.42 7.09 9.89
CA ALA A 100 13.81 7.54 9.78
C ALA A 100 14.31 7.58 8.33
N ALA A 101 13.62 6.96 7.37
CA ALA A 101 14.00 6.98 5.96
C ALA A 101 13.29 8.08 5.16
N LEU A 102 13.99 8.63 4.18
CA LEU A 102 13.41 9.58 3.21
C LEU A 102 12.49 8.89 2.19
N TYR A 103 12.72 7.59 1.95
CA TYR A 103 11.93 6.73 1.07
C TYR A 103 12.22 5.26 1.36
N VAL A 104 11.30 4.38 0.96
CA VAL A 104 11.45 2.92 1.08
C VAL A 104 11.63 2.27 -0.28
N ARG A 105 12.47 1.24 -0.37
CA ARG A 105 12.74 0.47 -1.61
C ARG A 105 12.17 -0.92 -1.58
N LYS A 106 11.78 -1.42 -0.41
CA LYS A 106 11.27 -2.78 -0.25
C LYS A 106 10.03 -2.76 0.60
N ALA A 107 9.02 -3.49 0.14
CA ALA A 107 7.79 -3.68 0.86
C ALA A 107 7.30 -5.12 0.76
N TRP A 108 6.63 -5.57 1.80
CA TRP A 108 5.99 -6.87 1.86
C TRP A 108 4.54 -6.69 2.28
N ILE A 109 3.64 -7.44 1.66
CA ILE A 109 2.21 -7.40 1.96
C ILE A 109 1.61 -8.80 1.86
N ARG A 110 0.65 -9.10 2.75
CA ARG A 110 -0.15 -10.32 2.73
C ARG A 110 -1.53 -10.07 3.33
N VAL A 111 -2.49 -10.86 2.89
CA VAL A 111 -3.86 -10.86 3.40
C VAL A 111 -3.98 -12.03 4.38
N CYS A 112 -4.62 -11.81 5.52
CA CYS A 112 -4.82 -12.84 6.53
C CYS A 112 -6.28 -12.86 7.01
N ARG A 113 -6.74 -14.06 7.36
CA ARG A 113 -7.94 -14.29 8.16
C ARG A 113 -7.51 -14.72 9.55
N ASP A 114 -8.03 -14.00 10.54
CA ASP A 114 -7.97 -14.37 11.94
C ASP A 114 -8.73 -15.69 12.13
N ARG A 115 -8.17 -16.68 12.82
CA ARG A 115 -8.90 -17.93 13.11
C ARG A 115 -9.16 -18.13 14.60
N GLY A 116 -9.03 -17.05 15.37
CA GLY A 116 -9.12 -17.06 16.82
C GLY A 116 -7.87 -17.64 17.46
N SER A 117 -7.80 -17.59 18.78
CA SER A 117 -6.63 -17.98 19.57
C SER A 117 -6.23 -19.46 19.45
N LEU A 118 -7.15 -20.33 19.03
CA LEU A 118 -6.95 -21.78 19.01
C LEU A 118 -6.37 -22.31 17.69
N ARG A 119 -6.24 -21.46 16.65
CA ARG A 119 -5.74 -21.89 15.34
C ARG A 119 -4.85 -20.82 14.73
N PRO A 120 -3.73 -21.21 14.09
CA PRO A 120 -2.92 -20.27 13.33
C PRO A 120 -3.75 -19.54 12.28
N ASP A 121 -3.49 -18.24 12.15
CA ASP A 121 -4.12 -17.40 11.14
C ASP A 121 -3.83 -17.89 9.73
N ASN A 122 -4.82 -17.79 8.86
CA ASN A 122 -4.71 -18.23 7.48
C ASN A 122 -4.34 -17.04 6.60
N CYS A 123 -3.05 -16.94 6.26
CA CYS A 123 -2.51 -15.89 5.42
C CYS A 123 -2.23 -16.35 3.99
N SER A 124 -2.37 -15.43 3.03
CA SER A 124 -1.88 -15.62 1.66
C SER A 124 -0.35 -15.72 1.65
N PRO A 125 0.24 -16.23 0.55
CA PRO A 125 1.66 -16.01 0.30
C PRO A 125 2.03 -14.53 0.45
N THR A 126 3.21 -14.28 1.02
CA THR A 126 3.75 -12.93 1.13
C THR A 126 4.17 -12.43 -0.24
N LYS A 127 3.61 -11.30 -0.66
CA LYS A 127 4.09 -10.61 -1.86
C LYS A 127 5.18 -9.62 -1.47
N TYR A 128 6.28 -9.68 -2.22
CA TYR A 128 7.41 -8.78 -2.09
C TYR A 128 7.45 -7.83 -3.29
N TYR A 129 7.72 -6.56 -3.04
CA TYR A 129 7.87 -5.54 -4.06
C TYR A 129 9.16 -4.76 -3.85
N LYS A 130 9.83 -4.48 -4.96
CA LYS A 130 10.98 -3.59 -5.03
C LYS A 130 10.55 -2.28 -5.66
N GLY A 131 10.68 -1.19 -4.92
CA GLY A 131 10.45 0.17 -5.37
C GLY A 131 11.58 0.67 -6.27
N PRO A 132 11.35 1.80 -6.98
CA PRO A 132 12.35 2.41 -7.82
C PRO A 132 13.51 2.96 -6.99
N ASN A 133 14.67 3.08 -7.64
CA ASN A 133 15.77 3.88 -7.14
C ASN A 133 15.36 5.35 -7.19
N GLN A 134 15.62 6.08 -6.10
CA GLN A 134 15.25 7.49 -5.96
C GLN A 134 16.43 8.35 -5.49
N ASP A 135 17.64 7.78 -5.49
CA ASP A 135 18.91 8.41 -5.13
C ASP A 135 19.16 9.69 -5.94
#